data_AF-A0A7W0ZUT1-F1
#
_entry.id   AF-A0A7W0ZUT1-F1
#
_cell.length_a   1.000
_cell.length_b   1.000
_cell.length_c   1.000
_cell.angle_alpha   90.00
_cell.angle_beta   90.00
_cell.angle_gamma   90.00
#
_symmetry.space_group_name_H-M   'P 1'
#
loop_
_entity.id
_entity.type
_entity.pdbx_description
1 polymer ?
#
loop_
_entity_poly.entity_id
_entity_poly.type
_entity_poly.pdbx_seq_one_letter_code
_entity_poly.pdbx_strand_id
1 'polypeptide(L)'
;MTRALVLLLVFAACQGGQTSEPPASGSGTASGSASKRGDAGAGFGNREDAAAPRDPPDAPAKTEEPDVADPGKLIAELDAIPAWQAVVDRAQLLARRNQRGVVYGRIGPAVMVPGPAVADAGTPPLVASSYVWLVDDQEGNGTLGIRVKLGDKAKEGDRVALTGAWILDEERRWYWAVGEVTPLPPAPPSDLKDPPAPVPSHAIVNGDLPAGARTISVARDHDAVYFQIVGPPPVNDGDGWLVANELGDLPVAMMNLPGERPSYGGQDMRAADERWQLKRGQTYWVRIGKLRKRVDKPALVNARTAPVRVM
;
A
#
# COMPACT_ATOMS: atom_id res chain seq x y z
N MET A 1 -56.00 12.08 -24.42
CA MET A 1 -55.50 12.14 -25.81
C MET A 1 -53.99 12.11 -25.78
N THR A 2 -53.43 11.23 -26.60
CA THR A 2 -52.09 10.62 -26.62
C THR A 2 -50.95 11.64 -26.76
N ARG A 3 -49.92 11.58 -25.90
CA ARG A 3 -48.61 12.19 -26.17
C ARG A 3 -47.61 11.09 -26.46
N ALA A 4 -47.16 11.07 -27.71
CA ALA A 4 -46.26 10.10 -28.29
C ALA A 4 -44.83 10.28 -27.78
N LEU A 5 -44.25 9.14 -27.42
CA LEU A 5 -42.86 8.90 -27.07
C LEU A 5 -42.04 8.86 -28.38
N VAL A 6 -40.97 9.66 -28.49
CA VAL A 6 -39.97 9.49 -29.56
C VAL A 6 -38.67 9.08 -28.91
N LEU A 7 -38.37 7.78 -29.03
CA LEU A 7 -37.10 7.16 -28.72
C LEU A 7 -36.20 7.28 -29.97
N LEU A 8 -35.04 7.92 -29.84
CA LEU A 8 -34.04 7.97 -30.91
C LEU A 8 -32.82 7.15 -30.46
N LEU A 9 -32.70 5.97 -31.06
CA LEU A 9 -31.65 4.98 -30.85
C LEU A 9 -30.65 5.14 -31.99
N VAL A 10 -29.43 5.58 -31.69
CA VAL A 10 -28.33 5.66 -32.66
C VAL A 10 -27.37 4.51 -32.39
N PHE A 11 -27.41 3.50 -33.25
CA PHE A 11 -26.39 2.46 -33.36
C PHE A 11 -25.25 2.99 -34.24
N ALA A 12 -24.06 3.17 -33.67
CA ALA A 12 -22.83 3.32 -34.43
C ALA A 12 -22.06 1.99 -34.38
N ALA A 13 -22.13 1.25 -35.49
CA ALA A 13 -21.29 0.09 -35.75
C ALA A 13 -20.05 0.54 -36.52
N CYS A 14 -18.86 0.34 -35.95
CA CYS A 14 -17.61 0.35 -36.69
C CYS A 14 -16.99 -1.06 -36.60
N GLN A 15 -17.14 -1.81 -37.69
CA GLN A 15 -16.33 -2.98 -38.02
C GLN A 15 -15.09 -2.51 -38.80
N GLY A 16 -13.94 -3.14 -38.55
CA GLY A 16 -12.83 -3.14 -39.50
C GLY A 16 -11.44 -3.14 -38.85
N GLY A 17 -10.71 -4.26 -39.00
CA GLY A 17 -9.26 -4.26 -38.88
C GLY A 17 -8.66 -5.39 -38.02
N GLN A 18 -8.86 -6.65 -38.40
CA GLN A 18 -7.98 -7.75 -37.96
C GLN A 18 -6.91 -7.99 -39.03
N THR A 19 -5.65 -7.71 -38.69
CA THR A 19 -4.47 -8.32 -39.31
C THR A 19 -3.61 -8.84 -38.18
N SER A 20 -3.60 -10.16 -38.05
CA SER A 20 -2.78 -10.92 -37.13
C SER A 20 -1.53 -11.42 -37.86
N GLU A 21 -0.35 -10.98 -37.44
CA GLU A 21 0.93 -11.68 -37.67
C GLU A 21 1.54 -12.02 -36.30
N PRO A 22 1.90 -13.29 -36.03
CA PRO A 22 2.61 -13.67 -34.82
C PRO A 22 4.13 -13.69 -35.05
N PRO A 23 4.96 -13.13 -34.16
CA PRO A 23 6.37 -13.49 -34.13
C PRO A 23 6.59 -14.73 -33.25
N ALA A 24 7.01 -15.79 -33.94
CA ALA A 24 8.04 -16.77 -33.58
C ALA A 24 8.22 -17.14 -32.09
N SER A 25 7.78 -18.37 -31.81
CA SER A 25 8.27 -19.22 -30.72
C SER A 25 9.77 -19.47 -30.86
N GLY A 26 10.55 -19.00 -29.89
CA GLY A 26 11.98 -19.27 -29.73
C GLY A 26 12.21 -20.19 -28.54
N SER A 27 12.32 -21.49 -28.82
CA SER A 27 12.80 -22.52 -27.91
C SER A 27 14.28 -22.30 -27.58
N GLY A 28 14.64 -22.34 -26.30
CA GLY A 28 16.00 -22.17 -25.82
C GLY A 28 16.26 -23.02 -24.59
N THR A 29 16.31 -24.33 -24.79
CA THR A 29 16.86 -25.32 -23.85
C THR A 29 18.36 -25.12 -23.72
N ALA A 30 18.89 -24.97 -22.51
CA ALA A 30 20.32 -25.17 -22.25
C ALA A 30 20.53 -25.79 -20.87
N SER A 31 20.97 -27.04 -20.93
CA SER A 31 21.41 -27.89 -19.84
C SER A 31 22.61 -27.30 -19.09
N GLY A 32 22.60 -27.42 -17.77
CA GLY A 32 23.76 -27.22 -16.90
C GLY A 32 23.91 -28.42 -15.97
N SER A 33 24.80 -29.31 -16.36
CA SER A 33 25.10 -30.60 -15.73
C SER A 33 25.69 -30.49 -14.32
N ALA A 34 25.28 -31.44 -13.48
CA ALA A 34 25.90 -31.79 -12.22
C ALA A 34 27.37 -32.19 -12.37
N SER A 35 28.19 -31.87 -11.37
CA SER A 35 29.43 -32.60 -11.09
C SER A 35 29.80 -32.58 -9.61
N LYS A 36 29.80 -33.82 -9.07
CA LYS A 36 30.78 -34.45 -8.18
C LYS A 36 31.14 -33.81 -6.82
N ARG A 37 30.65 -34.49 -5.78
CA ARG A 37 31.40 -35.16 -4.70
C ARG A 37 32.89 -34.78 -4.56
N GLY A 38 33.22 -34.23 -3.39
CA GLY A 38 34.52 -34.36 -2.74
C GLY A 38 34.28 -34.89 -1.32
N ASP A 39 34.86 -36.04 -1.02
CA ASP A 39 34.83 -36.77 0.24
C ASP A 39 36.19 -36.63 0.96
N ALA A 40 36.18 -36.99 2.24
CA ALA A 40 37.29 -37.32 3.14
C ALA A 40 38.06 -36.18 3.86
N GLY A 41 38.06 -36.31 5.19
CA GLY A 41 38.94 -35.59 6.11
C GLY A 41 38.72 -35.99 7.56
N ALA A 42 38.97 -37.26 7.88
CA ALA A 42 38.99 -37.79 9.26
C ALA A 42 40.16 -37.20 10.08
N GLY A 43 39.93 -36.96 11.37
CA GLY A 43 40.96 -36.58 12.32
C GLY A 43 40.53 -36.88 13.76
N PHE A 44 41.00 -38.02 14.28
CA PHE A 44 40.86 -38.47 15.66
C PHE A 44 41.76 -37.68 16.61
N GLY A 45 41.30 -37.45 17.84
CA GLY A 45 42.11 -37.01 18.97
C GLY A 45 41.44 -37.38 20.30
N ASN A 46 41.97 -38.41 20.96
CA ASN A 46 41.62 -38.90 22.30
C ASN A 46 41.84 -37.82 23.38
N ARG A 47 41.09 -37.88 24.49
CA ARG A 47 41.49 -38.55 25.77
C ARG A 47 41.00 -37.80 27.04
N GLU A 48 40.55 -38.64 27.98
CA GLU A 48 40.60 -38.51 29.45
C GLU A 48 39.58 -37.65 30.22
N ASP A 49 38.63 -38.37 30.84
CA ASP A 49 38.41 -38.46 32.29
C ASP A 49 38.68 -37.22 33.14
N ALA A 50 37.61 -36.60 33.62
CA ALA A 50 37.58 -35.99 34.94
C ALA A 50 36.14 -35.89 35.50
N ALA A 51 35.91 -36.66 36.56
CA ALA A 51 35.10 -36.35 37.74
C ALA A 51 33.71 -35.68 37.57
N ALA A 52 32.67 -36.45 37.88
CA ALA A 52 31.33 -35.96 38.14
C ALA A 52 31.28 -34.95 39.31
N PRO A 53 30.72 -33.75 39.11
CA PRO A 53 30.18 -32.94 40.19
C PRO A 53 28.68 -33.24 40.37
N ARG A 54 28.27 -33.34 41.63
CA ARG A 54 26.89 -33.55 42.09
C ARG A 54 25.96 -32.47 41.55
N ASP A 55 24.83 -32.89 40.98
CA ASP A 55 23.73 -32.00 40.59
C ASP A 55 23.15 -31.26 41.82
N PRO A 56 23.10 -29.92 41.83
CA PRO A 56 22.27 -29.18 42.78
C PRO A 56 20.79 -29.24 42.35
N PRO A 57 19.85 -29.29 43.31
CA PRO A 57 18.43 -29.36 43.03
C PRO A 57 17.88 -28.00 42.55
N ASP A 58 16.91 -28.09 41.64
CA ASP A 58 15.89 -27.09 41.33
C ASP A 58 16.38 -25.71 40.89
N ALA A 59 16.83 -25.63 39.63
CA ALA A 59 16.71 -24.40 38.88
C ALA A 59 15.22 -24.05 38.74
N PRO A 60 14.77 -22.82 39.07
CA PRO A 60 13.38 -22.43 38.90
C PRO A 60 13.01 -22.60 37.43
N ALA A 61 11.92 -23.32 37.18
CA ALA A 61 11.33 -23.46 35.85
C ALA A 61 11.30 -22.09 35.19
N LYS A 62 12.03 -21.94 34.08
CA LYS A 62 11.88 -20.78 33.20
C LYS A 62 10.40 -20.75 32.87
N THR A 63 9.70 -19.74 33.38
CA THR A 63 8.36 -19.39 32.92
C THR A 63 8.49 -19.24 31.42
N GLU A 64 7.94 -20.20 30.67
CA GLU A 64 7.76 -20.06 29.24
C GLU A 64 6.89 -18.81 29.07
N GLU A 65 7.52 -17.69 28.69
CA GLU A 65 6.78 -16.52 28.23
C GLU A 65 5.83 -17.03 27.15
N PRO A 66 4.53 -16.70 27.24
CA PRO A 66 3.56 -17.15 26.24
C PRO A 66 4.10 -16.73 24.88
N ASP A 67 4.26 -17.71 23.98
CA ASP A 67 4.73 -17.51 22.60
C ASP A 67 3.79 -16.50 21.93
N VAL A 68 4.16 -15.22 21.97
CA VAL A 68 3.39 -14.15 21.35
C VAL A 68 3.51 -14.42 19.86
N ALA A 69 2.45 -15.01 19.30
CA ALA A 69 2.41 -15.43 17.91
C ALA A 69 3.01 -14.34 17.02
N ASP A 70 4.12 -14.69 16.34
CA ASP A 70 4.81 -13.77 15.44
C ASP A 70 3.81 -13.26 14.39
N PRO A 71 3.50 -11.94 14.36
CA PRO A 71 2.51 -11.41 13.45
C PRO A 71 2.83 -11.72 11.98
N GLY A 72 4.12 -11.83 11.64
CA GLY A 72 4.54 -12.17 10.28
C GLY A 72 4.15 -13.59 9.88
N LYS A 73 4.18 -14.55 10.81
CA LYS A 73 3.79 -15.95 10.54
C LYS A 73 2.31 -16.08 10.26
N LEU A 74 1.46 -15.48 11.11
CA LEU A 74 0.01 -15.56 10.94
C LEU A 74 -0.46 -14.87 9.64
N ILE A 75 0.15 -13.73 9.29
CA ILE A 75 -0.12 -13.05 8.01
C ILE A 75 0.25 -13.96 6.83
N ALA A 76 1.41 -14.62 6.90
CA ALA A 76 1.85 -15.53 5.84
C ALA A 76 0.97 -16.80 5.73
N GLU A 77 0.55 -17.37 6.85
CA GLU A 77 -0.35 -18.53 6.89
C GLU A 77 -1.72 -18.25 6.27
N LEU A 78 -2.22 -17.03 6.46
CA LEU A 78 -3.49 -16.58 5.89
C LEU A 78 -3.38 -16.13 4.42
N ASP A 79 -2.17 -16.09 3.85
CA ASP A 79 -1.88 -15.46 2.55
C ASP A 79 -2.44 -14.01 2.49
N ALA A 80 -2.35 -13.30 3.61
CA ALA A 80 -2.96 -11.99 3.77
C ALA A 80 -2.08 -10.90 3.16
N ILE A 81 -2.67 -10.04 2.33
CA ILE A 81 -2.00 -8.89 1.72
C ILE A 81 -2.33 -7.59 2.46
N PRO A 82 -1.45 -6.57 2.42
CA PRO A 82 -1.78 -5.26 3.00
C PRO A 82 -3.04 -4.66 2.36
N ALA A 83 -3.81 -3.90 3.15
CA ALA A 83 -5.06 -3.28 2.73
C ALA A 83 -4.93 -2.53 1.39
N TRP A 84 -3.86 -1.75 1.20
CA TRP A 84 -3.67 -0.99 -0.03
C TRP A 84 -3.24 -1.86 -1.22
N GLN A 85 -2.52 -2.95 -0.97
CA GLN A 85 -2.18 -3.90 -2.03
C GLN A 85 -3.45 -4.47 -2.69
N ALA A 86 -4.54 -4.62 -1.93
CA ALA A 86 -5.84 -5.02 -2.48
C ALA A 86 -6.41 -4.01 -3.48
N VAL A 87 -6.13 -2.71 -3.34
CA VAL A 87 -6.51 -1.67 -4.31
C VAL A 87 -5.74 -1.86 -5.62
N VAL A 88 -4.43 -2.08 -5.50
CA VAL A 88 -3.52 -2.32 -6.63
C VAL A 88 -3.92 -3.59 -7.40
N ASP A 89 -4.32 -4.64 -6.67
CA ASP A 89 -4.69 -5.95 -7.22
C ASP A 89 -6.21 -6.11 -7.42
N ARG A 90 -6.98 -5.01 -7.39
CA ARG A 90 -8.45 -5.02 -7.39
C ARG A 90 -9.04 -5.88 -8.51
N ALA A 91 -8.43 -5.89 -9.70
CA ALA A 91 -8.87 -6.68 -10.85
C ALA A 91 -8.91 -8.20 -10.60
N GLN A 92 -8.13 -8.69 -9.65
CA GLN A 92 -8.06 -10.10 -9.25
C GLN A 92 -8.92 -10.45 -8.04
N LEU A 93 -9.49 -9.48 -7.35
CA LEU A 93 -10.17 -9.69 -6.07
C LEU A 93 -11.65 -9.27 -6.18
N LEU A 94 -12.30 -9.62 -7.29
CA LEU A 94 -13.67 -9.19 -7.60
C LEU A 94 -14.71 -10.23 -7.18
N ALA A 95 -15.67 -9.82 -6.34
CA ALA A 95 -16.76 -10.69 -5.87
C ALA A 95 -17.58 -11.29 -7.03
N ARG A 96 -17.86 -10.49 -8.07
CA ARG A 96 -18.59 -10.93 -9.27
C ARG A 96 -17.91 -12.04 -10.07
N ARG A 97 -16.60 -12.25 -9.86
CA ARG A 97 -15.79 -13.32 -10.47
C ARG A 97 -15.55 -14.49 -9.50
N ASN A 98 -16.19 -14.47 -8.33
CA ASN A 98 -15.90 -15.36 -7.21
C ASN A 98 -14.42 -15.37 -6.81
N GLN A 99 -13.72 -14.25 -7.02
CA GLN A 99 -12.33 -14.09 -6.63
C GLN A 99 -12.29 -13.42 -5.27
N ARG A 100 -11.66 -14.09 -4.30
CA ARG A 100 -11.57 -13.66 -2.90
C ARG A 100 -10.11 -13.65 -2.48
N GLY A 101 -9.82 -12.87 -1.46
CA GLY A 101 -8.51 -12.85 -0.80
C GLY A 101 -8.65 -12.50 0.66
N VAL A 102 -7.51 -12.39 1.33
CA VAL A 102 -7.43 -11.93 2.72
C VAL A 102 -6.64 -10.63 2.73
N VAL A 103 -7.20 -9.58 3.31
CA VAL A 103 -6.55 -8.28 3.44
C VAL A 103 -6.34 -7.95 4.90
N TYR A 104 -5.20 -7.38 5.27
CA TYR A 104 -4.95 -6.99 6.66
C TYR A 104 -4.64 -5.51 6.81
N GLY A 105 -4.89 -5.02 8.02
CA GLY A 105 -4.64 -3.65 8.42
C GLY A 105 -5.21 -3.36 9.80
N ARG A 106 -5.32 -2.08 10.13
CA ARG A 106 -5.94 -1.61 11.36
C ARG A 106 -7.31 -1.01 11.07
N ILE A 107 -8.32 -1.34 11.88
CA ILE A 107 -9.62 -0.66 11.80
C ILE A 107 -9.43 0.80 12.23
N GLY A 108 -9.67 1.71 11.30
CA GLY A 108 -9.68 3.14 11.52
C GLY A 108 -11.08 3.67 11.83
N PRO A 109 -11.26 4.99 11.83
CA PRO A 109 -12.54 5.61 12.11
C PRO A 109 -13.58 5.30 11.01
N ALA A 110 -14.84 5.58 11.33
CA ALA A 110 -15.92 5.51 10.35
C ALA A 110 -15.67 6.44 9.16
N VAL A 111 -16.05 5.99 7.96
CA VAL A 111 -15.98 6.81 6.77
C VAL A 111 -17.09 7.86 6.85
N MET A 112 -16.72 9.13 6.83
CA MET A 112 -17.66 10.25 6.86
C MET A 112 -18.17 10.58 5.45
N VAL A 113 -19.48 10.75 5.29
CA VAL A 113 -20.14 11.12 4.03
C VAL A 113 -21.02 12.35 4.23
N PRO A 114 -21.29 13.15 3.18
CA PRO A 114 -22.28 14.22 3.27
C PRO A 114 -23.65 13.66 3.67
N GLY A 115 -24.22 14.20 4.74
CA GLY A 115 -25.56 13.90 5.22
C GLY A 115 -26.63 14.62 4.40
N PRO A 116 -27.91 14.43 4.76
CA PRO A 116 -29.00 15.15 4.12
C PRO A 116 -28.80 16.66 4.26
N ALA A 117 -28.99 17.39 3.16
CA ALA A 117 -28.94 18.85 3.19
C ALA A 117 -30.05 19.37 4.10
N VAL A 118 -29.68 20.12 5.13
CA VAL A 118 -30.63 20.85 5.97
C VAL A 118 -30.87 22.19 5.27
N ALA A 119 -32.14 22.53 5.03
CA ALA A 119 -32.49 23.84 4.49
C ALA A 119 -31.83 24.92 5.37
N ASP A 120 -31.12 25.85 4.74
CA ASP A 120 -30.37 26.97 5.34
C ASP A 120 -28.92 26.72 5.80
N ALA A 121 -28.44 25.48 5.84
CA ALA A 121 -27.01 25.20 6.03
C ALA A 121 -26.35 24.99 4.66
N GLY A 122 -25.70 26.02 4.11
CA GLY A 122 -25.06 25.99 2.78
C GLY A 122 -24.00 24.90 2.53
N THR A 123 -23.72 24.03 3.51
CA THR A 123 -22.95 22.79 3.34
C THR A 123 -23.61 21.69 4.17
N PRO A 124 -23.92 20.51 3.58
CA PRO A 124 -24.50 19.40 4.34
C PRO A 124 -23.58 18.94 5.48
N PRO A 125 -24.12 18.60 6.67
CA PRO A 125 -23.31 18.07 7.76
C PRO A 125 -22.69 16.72 7.35
N LEU A 126 -21.48 16.42 7.83
CA LEU A 126 -20.89 15.09 7.65
C LEU A 126 -21.51 14.09 8.63
N VAL A 127 -21.90 12.92 8.15
CA VAL A 127 -22.45 11.82 8.96
C VAL A 127 -21.60 10.56 8.78
N ALA A 128 -21.52 9.73 9.82
CA ALA A 128 -20.84 8.45 9.74
C ALA A 128 -21.61 7.50 8.81
N SER A 129 -20.91 6.90 7.84
CA SER A 129 -21.48 5.87 6.98
C SER A 129 -21.43 4.48 7.64
N SER A 130 -22.03 3.48 6.99
CA SER A 130 -21.92 2.07 7.41
C SER A 130 -20.55 1.45 7.13
N TYR A 131 -19.60 2.21 6.58
CA TYR A 131 -18.26 1.77 6.25
C TYR A 131 -17.25 2.32 7.26
N VAL A 132 -16.23 1.53 7.53
CA VAL A 132 -15.04 1.96 8.29
C VAL A 132 -13.82 1.87 7.39
N TRP A 133 -12.76 2.57 7.77
CA TRP A 133 -11.47 2.41 7.12
C TRP A 133 -10.76 1.15 7.62
N LEU A 134 -10.23 0.33 6.72
CA LEU A 134 -9.13 -0.57 7.03
C LEU A 134 -7.84 0.14 6.59
N VAL A 135 -7.12 0.68 7.55
CA VAL A 135 -5.87 1.42 7.39
C VAL A 135 -4.74 0.45 7.10
N ASP A 136 -3.97 0.74 6.05
CA ASP A 136 -2.73 0.01 5.74
C ASP A 136 -1.64 0.41 6.76
N ASP A 137 -1.08 -0.59 7.44
CA ASP A 137 -0.06 -0.39 8.47
C ASP A 137 1.37 -0.59 7.96
N GLN A 138 1.56 -0.95 6.68
CA GLN A 138 2.86 -1.18 6.06
C GLN A 138 3.38 0.05 5.30
N GLU A 139 2.48 0.84 4.70
CA GLU A 139 2.85 1.92 3.80
C GLU A 139 2.16 3.25 4.13
N GLY A 140 2.88 4.36 3.91
CA GLY A 140 2.29 5.69 3.95
C GLY A 140 1.96 6.25 5.33
N ASN A 141 2.43 5.60 6.40
CA ASN A 141 2.18 6.02 7.80
C ASN A 141 0.68 6.19 8.09
N GLY A 142 -0.15 5.23 7.66
CA GLY A 142 -1.59 5.25 7.86
C GLY A 142 -2.38 6.16 6.92
N THR A 143 -1.74 6.75 5.91
CA THR A 143 -2.46 7.55 4.90
C THR A 143 -3.23 6.72 3.88
N LEU A 144 -2.92 5.42 3.77
CA LEU A 144 -3.54 4.49 2.83
C LEU A 144 -4.55 3.61 3.56
N GLY A 145 -5.62 3.26 2.87
CA GLY A 145 -6.65 2.40 3.44
C GLY A 145 -7.79 2.16 2.48
N ILE A 146 -8.63 1.20 2.84
CA ILE A 146 -9.78 0.78 2.04
C ILE A 146 -11.08 0.88 2.83
N ARG A 147 -12.18 1.11 2.12
CA ARG A 147 -13.52 1.10 2.73
C ARG A 147 -13.94 -0.35 2.95
N VAL A 148 -14.34 -0.69 4.18
CA VAL A 148 -14.80 -2.04 4.51
C VAL A 148 -16.18 -1.98 5.16
N LYS A 149 -17.05 -2.92 4.80
CA LYS A 149 -18.34 -3.07 5.46
C LYS A 149 -18.22 -4.12 6.56
N LEU A 150 -17.85 -3.67 7.75
CA LEU A 150 -17.47 -4.54 8.88
C LEU A 150 -18.67 -4.97 9.75
N GLY A 151 -19.63 -4.07 9.98
CA GLY A 151 -20.64 -4.25 11.03
C GLY A 151 -19.99 -4.20 12.43
N ASP A 152 -20.49 -5.00 13.36
CA ASP A 152 -20.01 -5.02 14.77
C ASP A 152 -18.87 -6.03 15.02
N LYS A 153 -18.20 -6.50 13.95
CA LYS A 153 -17.23 -7.61 14.04
C LYS A 153 -15.87 -7.22 14.63
N ALA A 154 -15.51 -5.94 14.64
CA ALA A 154 -14.28 -5.42 15.24
C ALA A 154 -14.44 -3.92 15.53
N LYS A 155 -13.54 -3.36 16.35
CA LYS A 155 -13.58 -1.99 16.85
C LYS A 155 -12.42 -1.16 16.28
N GLU A 156 -12.57 0.16 16.32
CA GLU A 156 -11.48 1.08 15.98
C GLU A 156 -10.23 0.79 16.81
N GLY A 157 -9.08 0.73 16.15
CA GLY A 157 -7.80 0.34 16.71
C GLY A 157 -7.45 -1.14 16.57
N ASP A 158 -8.44 -2.02 16.38
CA ASP A 158 -8.18 -3.46 16.22
C ASP A 158 -7.37 -3.71 14.95
N ARG A 159 -6.38 -4.61 15.05
CA ARG A 159 -5.65 -5.11 13.88
C ARG A 159 -6.26 -6.43 13.45
N VAL A 160 -6.64 -6.54 12.18
CA VAL A 160 -7.43 -7.66 11.67
C VAL A 160 -6.99 -8.07 10.28
N ALA A 161 -7.21 -9.34 9.95
CA ALA A 161 -7.26 -9.87 8.60
C ALA A 161 -8.73 -10.11 8.22
N LEU A 162 -9.11 -9.68 7.02
CA LEU A 162 -10.48 -9.71 6.51
C LEU A 162 -10.54 -10.56 5.23
N THR A 163 -11.12 -11.74 5.33
CA THR A 163 -11.43 -12.55 4.14
C THR A 163 -12.60 -11.89 3.41
N GLY A 164 -12.45 -11.63 2.11
CA GLY A 164 -13.47 -10.92 1.36
C GLY A 164 -13.15 -10.73 -0.12
N ALA A 165 -13.85 -9.79 -0.73
CA ALA A 165 -13.65 -9.37 -2.11
C ALA A 165 -14.20 -7.96 -2.36
N TRP A 166 -13.75 -7.33 -3.44
CA TRP A 166 -14.26 -6.05 -3.91
C TRP A 166 -15.64 -6.17 -4.54
N ILE A 167 -16.48 -5.20 -4.18
CA ILE A 167 -17.81 -4.97 -4.74
C ILE A 167 -18.05 -3.45 -4.81
N LEU A 168 -19.02 -3.05 -5.62
CA LEU A 168 -19.46 -1.67 -5.74
C LEU A 168 -20.65 -1.42 -4.81
N ASP A 169 -20.68 -0.28 -4.14
CA ASP A 169 -21.88 0.22 -3.46
C ASP A 169 -22.89 0.80 -4.47
N GLU A 170 -24.01 1.31 -3.95
CA GLU A 170 -25.07 1.92 -4.77
C GLU A 170 -24.57 3.18 -5.53
N GLU A 171 -23.56 3.86 -5.00
CA GLU A 171 -22.89 5.01 -5.61
C GLU A 171 -21.75 4.63 -6.55
N ARG A 172 -21.57 3.33 -6.84
CA ARG A 172 -20.47 2.78 -7.66
C ARG A 172 -19.07 3.06 -7.08
N ARG A 173 -18.96 3.09 -5.75
CA ARG A 173 -17.69 3.20 -5.04
C ARG A 173 -17.26 1.82 -4.57
N TRP A 174 -15.97 1.54 -4.70
CA TRP A 174 -15.41 0.27 -4.28
C TRP A 174 -15.41 0.15 -2.76
N TYR A 175 -15.83 -1.01 -2.27
CA TYR A 175 -15.62 -1.41 -0.88
C TYR A 175 -15.30 -2.90 -0.79
N TRP A 176 -14.60 -3.27 0.27
CA TRP A 176 -14.31 -4.66 0.60
C TRP A 176 -15.51 -5.27 1.35
N ALA A 177 -16.15 -6.26 0.74
CA ALA A 177 -17.20 -7.04 1.38
C ALA A 177 -16.56 -8.11 2.27
N VAL A 178 -16.75 -7.97 3.59
CA VAL A 178 -16.15 -8.84 4.60
C VAL A 178 -16.97 -10.11 4.78
N GLY A 179 -16.36 -11.26 4.51
CA GLY A 179 -16.90 -12.57 4.89
C GLY A 179 -16.54 -12.91 6.33
N GLU A 180 -15.24 -13.01 6.61
CA GLU A 180 -14.67 -13.45 7.89
C GLU A 180 -13.66 -12.42 8.43
N VAL A 181 -13.53 -12.37 9.76
CA VAL A 181 -12.63 -11.47 10.47
C VAL A 181 -11.74 -12.31 11.38
N THR A 182 -10.43 -12.21 11.18
CA THR A 182 -9.42 -12.88 12.01
C THR A 182 -8.62 -11.81 12.75
N PRO A 183 -8.66 -11.75 14.09
CA PRO A 183 -7.83 -10.83 14.86
C PRO A 183 -6.34 -11.10 14.62
N LEU A 184 -5.54 -10.04 14.56
CA LEU A 184 -4.09 -10.13 14.41
C LEU A 184 -3.39 -9.55 15.65
N PRO A 185 -2.18 -10.04 15.99
CA PRO A 185 -1.35 -9.40 17.01
C PRO A 185 -1.02 -7.95 16.63
N PRO A 186 -0.80 -7.05 17.61
CA PRO A 186 -0.45 -5.65 17.34
C PRO A 186 0.69 -5.49 16.34
N ALA A 187 0.64 -4.42 15.54
CA ALA A 187 1.72 -4.11 14.61
C ALA A 187 2.99 -3.73 15.38
N PRO A 188 4.19 -4.03 14.82
CA PRO A 188 5.43 -3.50 15.36
C PRO A 188 5.39 -1.96 15.44
N PRO A 189 6.10 -1.34 16.40
CA PRO A 189 6.20 0.11 16.48
C PRO A 189 6.76 0.71 15.19
N SER A 190 6.16 1.81 14.73
CA SER A 190 6.70 2.60 13.63
C SER A 190 7.97 3.32 14.07
N ASP A 191 8.99 3.35 13.21
CA ASP A 191 10.21 4.14 13.39
C ASP A 191 10.02 5.61 12.99
N LEU A 192 8.88 5.97 12.41
CA LEU A 192 8.50 7.33 12.10
C LEU A 192 8.02 8.05 13.38
N LYS A 193 8.55 9.25 13.60
CA LYS A 193 8.16 10.12 14.73
C LYS A 193 6.86 10.87 14.47
N ASP A 194 6.49 11.06 13.20
CA ASP A 194 5.30 11.81 12.83
C ASP A 194 4.05 10.96 13.11
N PRO A 195 3.00 11.52 13.71
CA PRO A 195 1.78 10.77 13.99
C PRO A 195 1.18 10.27 12.68
N PRO A 196 0.52 9.09 12.70
CA PRO A 196 -0.19 8.62 11.53
C PRO A 196 -1.31 9.59 11.15
N ALA A 197 -1.70 9.58 9.88
CA ALA A 197 -2.85 10.36 9.43
C ALA A 197 -4.10 9.92 10.22
N PRO A 198 -4.96 10.86 10.66
CA PRO A 198 -6.17 10.52 11.42
C PRO A 198 -7.18 9.74 10.57
N VAL A 199 -7.17 9.95 9.25
CA VAL A 199 -7.99 9.22 8.28
C VAL A 199 -7.14 8.90 7.05
N PRO A 200 -7.26 7.70 6.47
CA PRO A 200 -6.71 7.43 5.16
C PRO A 200 -7.30 8.34 4.10
N SER A 201 -6.45 8.94 3.28
CA SER A 201 -6.87 9.81 2.19
C SER A 201 -5.73 10.07 1.22
N HIS A 202 -6.08 10.33 -0.04
CA HIS A 202 -5.20 10.96 -1.03
C HIS A 202 -5.38 12.49 -1.08
N ALA A 203 -6.16 13.06 -0.15
CA ALA A 203 -6.30 14.50 -0.01
C ALA A 203 -4.98 15.13 0.46
N ILE A 204 -4.53 16.13 -0.27
CA ILE A 204 -3.34 16.91 0.08
C ILE A 204 -3.71 17.90 1.19
N VAL A 205 -3.08 17.73 2.34
CA VAL A 205 -3.21 18.65 3.47
C VAL A 205 -2.18 19.77 3.38
N ASN A 206 -2.51 20.91 4.00
CA ASN A 206 -1.56 22.00 4.21
C ASN A 206 -0.80 21.79 5.51
N GLY A 207 0.47 22.17 5.55
CA GLY A 207 1.25 22.15 6.78
C GLY A 207 2.61 22.80 6.64
N ASP A 208 3.21 23.12 7.78
CA ASP A 208 4.54 23.71 7.86
C ASP A 208 5.63 22.69 7.54
N LEU A 209 6.81 23.17 7.15
CA LEU A 209 7.99 22.34 7.00
C LEU A 209 8.46 21.82 8.37
N PRO A 210 8.67 20.51 8.54
CA PRO A 210 9.17 19.98 9.80
C PRO A 210 10.60 20.46 10.05
N ALA A 211 10.95 20.62 11.34
CA ALA A 211 12.29 21.01 11.74
C ALA A 211 13.36 20.05 11.16
N GLY A 212 14.39 20.60 10.54
CA GLY A 212 15.46 19.84 9.90
C GLY A 212 15.13 19.29 8.52
N ALA A 213 13.99 19.67 7.91
CA ALA A 213 13.69 19.34 6.52
C ALA A 213 14.77 19.89 5.58
N ARG A 214 15.14 19.09 4.57
CA ARG A 214 16.17 19.43 3.58
C ARG A 214 15.60 19.52 2.18
N THR A 215 16.27 20.25 1.29
CA THR A 215 15.98 20.15 -0.14
C THR A 215 16.29 18.74 -0.63
N ILE A 216 15.52 18.27 -1.61
CA ILE A 216 15.65 16.91 -2.14
C ILE A 216 17.04 16.62 -2.74
N SER A 217 17.77 17.62 -3.25
CA SER A 217 19.12 17.42 -3.82
C SER A 217 20.20 17.06 -2.81
N VAL A 218 20.05 17.45 -1.54
CA VAL A 218 21.03 17.20 -0.46
C VAL A 218 20.52 16.24 0.61
N ALA A 219 19.37 15.62 0.35
CA ALA A 219 18.74 14.68 1.25
C ALA A 219 19.59 13.42 1.51
N ARG A 220 19.39 12.83 2.68
CA ARG A 220 19.94 11.54 3.11
C ARG A 220 18.79 10.56 3.36
N ASP A 221 19.16 9.29 3.55
CA ASP A 221 18.20 8.27 3.93
C ASP A 221 17.42 8.70 5.18
N HIS A 222 16.11 8.46 5.18
CA HIS A 222 15.20 8.75 6.29
C HIS A 222 14.97 10.25 6.63
N ASP A 223 15.46 11.18 5.80
CA ASP A 223 15.21 12.60 6.00
C ASP A 223 13.74 13.00 5.77
N ALA A 224 13.34 14.13 6.36
CA ALA A 224 12.24 14.93 5.81
C ALA A 224 12.79 15.76 4.65
N VAL A 225 12.12 15.72 3.51
CA VAL A 225 12.54 16.42 2.30
C VAL A 225 11.42 17.29 1.79
N TYR A 226 11.77 18.46 1.26
CA TYR A 226 10.85 19.30 0.50
C TYR A 226 11.35 19.49 -0.93
N PHE A 227 10.39 19.68 -1.83
CA PHE A 227 10.59 19.67 -3.27
C PHE A 227 9.42 20.35 -3.99
N GLN A 228 9.63 20.68 -5.26
CA GLN A 228 8.57 21.09 -6.17
C GLN A 228 8.35 20.06 -7.27
N ILE A 229 7.08 19.89 -7.68
CA ILE A 229 6.73 19.11 -8.87
C ILE A 229 7.11 19.90 -10.10
N VAL A 230 7.96 19.33 -10.96
CA VAL A 230 8.46 20.01 -12.17
C VAL A 230 7.99 19.35 -13.47
N GLY A 231 7.67 18.06 -13.44
CA GLY A 231 7.14 17.31 -14.59
C GLY A 231 5.61 17.29 -14.67
N PRO A 232 5.06 16.69 -15.74
CA PRO A 232 3.64 16.36 -15.79
C PRO A 232 3.30 15.27 -14.74
N PRO A 233 2.02 15.10 -14.41
CA PRO A 233 1.57 13.94 -13.65
C PRO A 233 2.04 12.63 -14.31
N PRO A 234 2.40 11.60 -13.51
CA PRO A 234 2.76 10.28 -14.03
C PRO A 234 1.67 9.74 -14.94
N VAL A 235 2.06 9.18 -16.10
CA VAL A 235 1.11 8.59 -17.06
C VAL A 235 0.74 7.18 -16.61
N ASN A 236 1.74 6.40 -16.19
CA ASN A 236 1.54 5.06 -15.64
C ASN A 236 1.90 5.04 -14.17
N ASP A 237 1.35 4.06 -13.46
CA ASP A 237 1.62 3.90 -12.05
C ASP A 237 3.02 3.33 -11.82
N GLY A 238 3.70 3.85 -10.81
CA GLY A 238 5.10 3.53 -10.56
C GLY A 238 6.10 4.29 -11.45
N ASP A 239 5.63 5.12 -12.40
CA ASP A 239 6.52 6.05 -13.12
C ASP A 239 7.09 7.11 -12.16
N GLY A 240 6.36 7.42 -11.08
CA GLY A 240 6.78 8.38 -10.06
C GLY A 240 6.77 9.83 -10.54
N TRP A 241 6.83 10.75 -9.59
CA TRP A 241 6.78 12.18 -9.85
C TRP A 241 8.19 12.74 -10.10
N LEU A 242 8.35 13.52 -11.17
CA LEU A 242 9.59 14.28 -11.39
C LEU A 242 9.62 15.51 -10.48
N VAL A 243 10.63 15.54 -9.61
CA VAL A 243 10.78 16.59 -8.59
C VAL A 243 12.14 17.28 -8.69
N ALA A 244 12.15 18.56 -8.32
CA ALA A 244 13.35 19.38 -8.19
C ALA A 244 13.31 20.17 -6.87
N ASN A 245 14.38 20.93 -6.59
CA ASN A 245 14.37 21.84 -5.45
C ASN A 245 13.33 22.95 -5.69
N GLU A 246 13.39 23.59 -6.86
CA GLU A 246 12.49 24.66 -7.27
C GLU A 246 12.04 24.51 -8.74
N LEU A 247 10.98 25.21 -9.13
CA LEU A 247 10.48 25.24 -10.50
C LEU A 247 11.47 25.99 -11.40
N GLY A 248 11.93 25.32 -12.44
CA GLY A 248 12.95 25.83 -13.37
C GLY A 248 14.28 25.10 -13.24
N ASP A 249 14.53 24.46 -12.10
CA ASP A 249 15.67 23.57 -11.92
C ASP A 249 15.55 22.29 -12.75
N LEU A 250 16.69 21.65 -13.00
CA LEU A 250 16.72 20.30 -13.54
C LEU A 250 16.10 19.31 -12.54
N PRO A 251 15.32 18.32 -13.00
CA PRO A 251 14.79 17.27 -12.12
C PRO A 251 15.93 16.52 -11.43
N VAL A 252 15.89 16.48 -10.09
CA VAL A 252 16.94 15.83 -9.28
C VAL A 252 16.52 14.45 -8.79
N ALA A 253 15.22 14.19 -8.74
CA ALA A 253 14.67 12.91 -8.28
C ALA A 253 13.37 12.52 -8.99
N MET A 254 13.12 11.21 -8.98
CA MET A 254 11.85 10.57 -9.29
C MET A 254 11.29 10.05 -7.97
N MET A 255 10.18 10.65 -7.53
CA MET A 255 9.55 10.43 -6.23
C MET A 255 8.36 9.49 -6.39
N ASN A 256 8.44 8.30 -5.79
CA ASN A 256 7.32 7.39 -5.67
C ASN A 256 6.58 7.71 -4.37
N LEU A 257 5.33 8.14 -4.48
CA LEU A 257 4.50 8.40 -3.32
C LEU A 257 3.84 7.12 -2.80
N PRO A 258 3.43 7.10 -1.52
CA PRO A 258 2.73 5.95 -0.95
C PRO A 258 1.55 5.54 -1.83
N GLY A 259 1.47 4.26 -2.16
CA GLY A 259 0.36 3.69 -2.90
C GLY A 259 0.44 3.81 -4.42
N GLU A 260 1.46 4.48 -4.97
CA GLU A 260 1.70 4.61 -6.42
C GLU A 260 2.49 3.42 -6.97
N ARG A 261 1.96 2.21 -6.76
CA ARG A 261 2.56 0.97 -7.30
C ARG A 261 1.95 0.62 -8.67
N PRO A 262 2.71 -0.04 -9.56
CA PRO A 262 2.17 -0.63 -10.77
C PRO A 262 1.05 -1.62 -10.45
N SER A 263 -0.10 -1.50 -11.13
CA SER A 263 -1.18 -2.49 -11.02
C SER A 263 -0.78 -3.82 -11.65
N TYR A 264 -1.20 -4.92 -11.03
CA TYR A 264 -0.95 -6.23 -11.60
C TYR A 264 -1.59 -6.38 -12.99
N GLY A 265 -0.84 -6.94 -13.94
CA GLY A 265 -1.34 -7.24 -15.29
C GLY A 265 -1.69 -6.00 -16.11
N GLY A 266 -1.23 -4.81 -15.70
CA GLY A 266 -1.41 -3.55 -16.42
C GLY A 266 -2.85 -3.01 -16.43
N GLN A 267 -3.75 -3.60 -15.65
CA GLN A 267 -5.13 -3.11 -15.53
C GLN A 267 -5.29 -2.31 -14.24
N ASP A 268 -5.12 -1.00 -14.33
CA ASP A 268 -5.40 -0.14 -13.19
C ASP A 268 -6.90 0.15 -13.06
N MET A 269 -7.45 -0.24 -11.91
CA MET A 269 -8.84 -0.01 -11.53
C MET A 269 -8.98 1.05 -10.44
N ARG A 270 -7.92 1.79 -10.10
CA ARG A 270 -7.95 2.90 -9.14
C ARG A 270 -8.88 4.02 -9.58
N ALA A 271 -9.66 4.52 -8.64
CA ALA A 271 -10.48 5.71 -8.80
C ALA A 271 -9.60 6.98 -8.71
N ALA A 272 -10.13 8.12 -9.14
CA ALA A 272 -9.40 9.38 -9.15
C ALA A 272 -9.07 9.89 -7.73
N ASP A 273 -9.86 9.53 -6.73
CA ASP A 273 -9.65 9.80 -5.29
C ASP A 273 -8.68 8.81 -4.63
N GLU A 274 -8.20 7.81 -5.37
CA GLU A 274 -7.17 6.84 -4.96
C GLU A 274 -5.80 7.16 -5.59
N ARG A 275 -5.66 8.37 -6.14
CA ARG A 275 -4.44 8.87 -6.78
C ARG A 275 -4.07 10.22 -6.19
N TRP A 276 -2.78 10.48 -6.06
CA TRP A 276 -2.30 11.79 -5.61
C TRP A 276 -2.55 12.83 -6.70
N GLN A 277 -3.14 13.96 -6.29
CA GLN A 277 -3.45 15.08 -7.19
C GLN A 277 -2.51 16.26 -6.88
N LEU A 278 -1.25 16.12 -7.26
CA LEU A 278 -0.24 17.16 -7.05
C LEU A 278 -0.24 18.18 -8.19
N LYS A 279 0.11 19.42 -7.85
CA LYS A 279 0.23 20.55 -8.77
C LYS A 279 1.69 20.89 -9.06
N ARG A 280 2.00 21.15 -10.33
CA ARG A 280 3.30 21.67 -10.79
C ARG A 280 3.61 23.02 -10.15
N GLY A 281 4.86 23.24 -9.76
CA GLY A 281 5.33 24.48 -9.14
C GLY A 281 4.91 24.69 -7.69
N GLN A 282 4.14 23.76 -7.12
CA GLN A 282 3.80 23.77 -5.70
C GLN A 282 4.87 23.04 -4.90
N THR A 283 5.24 23.61 -3.75
CA THR A 283 6.15 22.98 -2.80
C THR A 283 5.41 21.99 -1.91
N TYR A 284 5.95 20.77 -1.82
CA TYR A 284 5.49 19.72 -0.93
C TYR A 284 6.64 19.22 -0.06
N TRP A 285 6.31 18.58 1.06
CA TRP A 285 7.27 17.80 1.84
C TRP A 285 6.75 16.41 2.19
N VAL A 286 7.70 15.47 2.36
CA VAL A 286 7.46 14.08 2.79
C VAL A 286 8.62 13.59 3.66
N ARG A 287 8.41 12.53 4.44
CA ARG A 287 9.51 11.66 4.93
C ARG A 287 9.87 10.66 3.86
N ILE A 288 11.16 10.40 3.66
CA ILE A 288 11.63 9.41 2.70
C ILE A 288 12.19 8.17 3.39
N GLY A 289 12.31 7.08 2.65
CA GLY A 289 13.06 5.89 3.07
C GLY A 289 14.50 5.98 2.58
N LYS A 290 14.94 4.95 1.85
CA LYS A 290 16.27 4.91 1.22
C LYS A 290 16.29 5.73 -0.07
N LEU A 291 17.32 6.55 -0.22
CA LEU A 291 17.60 7.33 -1.42
C LEU A 291 18.56 6.57 -2.35
N ARG A 292 18.13 6.26 -3.58
CA ARG A 292 19.00 5.60 -4.56
C ARG A 292 19.53 6.60 -5.58
N LYS A 293 20.74 7.10 -5.34
CA LYS A 293 21.45 8.00 -6.26
C LYS A 293 21.87 7.26 -7.54
N ARG A 294 21.83 7.96 -8.68
CA ARG A 294 22.22 7.44 -10.00
C ARG A 294 23.13 8.48 -10.67
N VAL A 295 24.16 8.03 -11.38
CA VAL A 295 25.24 8.90 -11.89
C VAL A 295 24.74 9.84 -13.00
N ASP A 296 23.81 9.39 -13.85
CA ASP A 296 23.32 10.15 -15.01
C ASP A 296 21.78 10.22 -15.09
N LYS A 297 21.10 9.94 -13.97
CA LYS A 297 19.64 9.90 -13.91
C LYS A 297 19.17 10.53 -12.59
N PRO A 298 17.96 11.11 -12.55
CA PRO A 298 17.36 11.55 -11.29
C PRO A 298 17.43 10.44 -10.24
N ALA A 299 17.65 10.76 -8.96
CA ALA A 299 17.63 9.76 -7.90
C ALA A 299 16.25 9.07 -7.82
N LEU A 300 16.20 7.81 -7.36
CA LEU A 300 14.93 7.17 -7.03
C LEU A 300 14.66 7.32 -5.54
N VAL A 301 13.46 7.76 -5.20
CA VAL A 301 13.08 8.10 -3.84
C VAL A 301 11.70 7.55 -3.56
N ASN A 302 11.56 6.81 -2.46
CA ASN A 302 10.25 6.33 -1.99
C ASN A 302 9.87 7.14 -0.76
N ALA A 303 8.74 7.83 -0.84
CA ALA A 303 8.15 8.52 0.29
C ALA A 303 7.49 7.52 1.24
N ARG A 304 7.56 7.82 2.54
CA ARG A 304 7.00 7.02 3.64
C ARG A 304 5.74 7.64 4.23
N THR A 305 5.49 8.91 3.93
CA THR A 305 4.32 9.67 4.37
C THR A 305 3.62 10.27 3.16
N ALA A 306 2.37 10.66 3.35
CA ALA A 306 1.65 11.47 2.38
C ALA A 306 2.40 12.79 2.09
N PRO A 307 2.29 13.31 0.86
CA PRO A 307 2.73 14.67 0.53
C PRO A 307 1.91 15.72 1.27
N VAL A 308 2.61 16.63 1.95
CA VAL A 308 2.02 17.80 2.61
C VAL A 308 2.37 19.05 1.82
N ARG A 309 1.37 19.87 1.48
CA ARG A 309 1.59 21.14 0.78
C ARG A 309 2.12 22.19 1.77
N VAL A 310 3.28 22.75 1.45
CA VAL A 310 3.86 23.87 2.20
C VAL A 310 3.05 25.13 1.90
N MET A 311 2.64 25.84 2.95
CA MET A 311 2.02 27.17 2.87
C MET A 311 3.03 28.29 3.03
#